data_AF-N1W5U9-F1
#
_entry.id   AF-N1W5U9-F1
#
_cell.length_a   1.000
_cell.length_b   1.000
_cell.length_c   1.000
_cell.angle_alpha   90.00
_cell.angle_beta   90.00
_cell.angle_gamma   90.00
#
_symmetry.space_group_name_H-M   'P 1'
#
loop_
_entity.id
_entity.type
_entity.pdbx_description
1 polymer ?
#
loop_
_entity_poly.entity_id
_entity_poly.type
_entity_poly.pdbx_seq_one_letter_code
_entity_poly.pdbx_strand_id
1 'polypeptide(L)'
;MFVDKSIERENKLKDLIESTWIQFPKLGLYCEKEISYHKIFCKIQTVVSFKKLSEYFGIQIFESGPHSKYYLELNSPSEFGHYNPEFPLKLREYLIPAKTNPILYKVTLPIYESLLRNTAREFFIVFQKLDSNPKFFRKEAERYLLLVEENRLDPFYLDRFILFLYPAFTDNEDPEESSRFVYRKGDDNIDAQVVKELVGFWIRRKADGTDTEFILGLVDLLKLYDPEFYQYRTAQITN
;
A
#
# COMPACT_ATOMS: atom_id res chain seq x y z
N MET A 1 -22.62 -29.60 -20.11
CA MET A 1 -22.20 -29.20 -18.75
C MET A 1 -21.83 -27.73 -18.82
N PHE A 2 -22.69 -26.83 -18.34
CA PHE A 2 -22.37 -25.40 -18.30
C PHE A 2 -21.53 -25.16 -17.05
N VAL A 3 -20.22 -24.98 -17.21
CA VAL A 3 -19.38 -24.47 -16.13
C VAL A 3 -19.81 -23.02 -15.90
N ASP A 4 -20.11 -22.68 -14.65
CA ASP A 4 -20.40 -21.30 -14.27
C ASP A 4 -19.16 -20.44 -14.57
N LYS A 5 -19.33 -19.45 -15.46
CA LYS A 5 -18.27 -18.52 -15.86
C LYS A 5 -17.66 -17.79 -14.66
N SER A 6 -18.41 -17.64 -13.57
CA SER A 6 -17.91 -17.06 -12.32
C SER A 6 -16.86 -17.96 -11.65
N ILE A 7 -17.17 -19.25 -11.52
CA ILE A 7 -16.27 -20.25 -10.92
C ILE A 7 -15.00 -20.41 -11.77
N GLU A 8 -15.14 -20.44 -13.09
CA GLU A 8 -13.98 -20.52 -14.00
C GLU A 8 -13.05 -19.31 -13.85
N ARG A 9 -13.63 -18.12 -13.71
CA ARG A 9 -12.87 -16.87 -13.51
C ARG A 9 -12.14 -16.86 -12.18
N GLU A 10 -12.80 -17.30 -11.10
CA GLU A 10 -12.21 -17.37 -9.77
C GLU A 10 -11.02 -18.34 -9.72
N ASN A 11 -11.15 -19.51 -10.33
CA ASN A 11 -10.04 -20.47 -10.44
C ASN A 11 -8.86 -19.88 -11.22
N LYS A 12 -9.12 -19.21 -12.36
CA LYS A 12 -8.06 -18.54 -13.14
C LYS A 12 -7.36 -17.43 -12.35
N LEU A 13 -8.11 -16.65 -11.57
CA LEU A 13 -7.56 -15.62 -10.70
C LEU A 13 -6.66 -16.24 -9.62
N LYS A 14 -7.14 -17.32 -8.98
CA LYS A 14 -6.37 -18.05 -7.96
C LYS A 14 -5.05 -18.57 -8.55
N ASP A 15 -5.11 -19.27 -9.68
CA ASP A 15 -3.91 -19.81 -10.34
C ASP A 15 -2.92 -18.71 -10.72
N LEU A 16 -3.42 -17.59 -11.24
CA LEU A 16 -2.62 -16.41 -11.54
C LEU A 16 -1.91 -15.90 -10.29
N ILE A 17 -2.62 -15.69 -9.19
CA ILE A 17 -2.07 -15.16 -7.94
C ILE A 17 -1.03 -16.12 -7.35
N GLU A 18 -1.34 -17.41 -7.24
CA GLU A 18 -0.42 -18.42 -6.70
C GLU A 18 0.86 -18.50 -7.55
N SER A 19 0.71 -18.55 -8.87
CA SER A 19 1.86 -18.54 -9.79
C SER A 19 2.69 -17.26 -9.68
N THR A 20 2.04 -16.10 -9.50
CA THR A 20 2.71 -14.80 -9.37
C THR A 20 3.54 -14.75 -8.10
N TRP A 21 3.01 -15.25 -6.99
CA TRP A 21 3.75 -15.38 -5.73
C TRP A 21 4.99 -16.26 -5.88
N ILE A 22 4.84 -17.45 -6.48
CA ILE A 22 5.94 -18.40 -6.66
C ILE A 22 7.00 -17.86 -7.62
N GLN A 23 6.56 -17.16 -8.68
CA GLN A 23 7.46 -16.64 -9.71
C GLN A 23 7.98 -15.24 -9.40
N PHE A 24 7.53 -14.60 -8.32
CA PHE A 24 7.87 -13.21 -7.97
C PHE A 24 9.37 -12.87 -8.07
N PRO A 25 10.30 -13.72 -7.60
CA PRO A 25 11.74 -13.47 -7.74
C PRO A 25 12.23 -13.32 -9.19
N LYS A 26 11.52 -13.92 -10.15
CA LYS A 26 11.87 -13.95 -11.59
C LYS A 26 11.14 -12.87 -12.39
N LEU A 27 10.16 -12.19 -11.82
CA LEU A 27 9.36 -11.17 -12.51
C LEU A 27 10.16 -9.88 -12.71
N GLY A 28 9.89 -9.20 -13.82
CA GLY A 28 10.34 -7.83 -14.08
C GLY A 28 11.82 -7.59 -13.76
N LEU A 29 12.74 -8.32 -14.42
CA LEU A 29 14.20 -8.13 -14.23
C LEU A 29 14.66 -6.70 -14.55
N TYR A 30 13.88 -5.94 -15.34
CA TYR A 30 14.15 -4.54 -15.63
C TYR A 30 13.64 -3.58 -14.55
N CYS A 31 12.84 -4.05 -13.59
CA CYS A 31 12.29 -3.25 -12.48
C CYS A 31 13.30 -3.01 -11.35
N GLU A 32 14.53 -3.49 -11.46
CA GLU A 32 15.56 -3.36 -10.41
C GLU A 32 16.00 -1.90 -10.16
N LYS A 33 15.70 -0.99 -11.09
CA LYS A 33 15.96 0.46 -10.94
C LYS A 33 14.87 1.18 -10.14
N GLU A 34 13.72 0.57 -9.96
CA GLU A 34 12.64 1.14 -9.16
C GLU A 34 12.99 1.04 -7.68
N ILE A 35 12.63 2.07 -6.93
CA ILE A 35 12.79 2.14 -5.48
C ILE A 35 11.48 1.80 -4.78
N SER A 36 11.53 1.53 -3.47
CA SER A 36 10.32 1.42 -2.65
C SER A 36 9.32 0.38 -3.18
N TYR A 37 8.02 0.61 -2.97
CA TYR A 37 6.94 -0.22 -3.48
C TYR A 37 6.75 -0.15 -5.00
N HIS A 38 7.35 0.83 -5.68
CA HIS A 38 7.31 0.94 -7.15
C HIS A 38 7.96 -0.27 -7.82
N LYS A 39 9.00 -0.85 -7.20
CA LYS A 39 9.61 -2.11 -7.66
C LYS A 39 8.63 -3.28 -7.66
N ILE A 40 7.87 -3.43 -6.58
CA ILE A 40 6.86 -4.50 -6.45
C ILE A 40 5.77 -4.27 -7.49
N PHE A 41 5.27 -3.04 -7.59
CA PHE A 41 4.25 -2.68 -8.55
C PHE A 41 4.69 -2.93 -10.00
N CYS A 42 5.90 -2.51 -10.38
CA CYS A 42 6.48 -2.76 -11.70
C CYS A 42 6.54 -4.26 -12.02
N LYS A 43 6.98 -5.09 -11.06
CA LYS A 43 7.03 -6.56 -11.23
C LYS A 43 5.64 -7.16 -11.42
N ILE A 44 4.64 -6.73 -10.66
CA ILE A 44 3.26 -7.23 -10.77
C ILE A 44 2.65 -6.85 -12.13
N GLN A 45 2.90 -5.63 -12.60
CA GLN A 45 2.40 -5.14 -13.88
C GLN A 45 2.93 -5.94 -15.08
N THR A 46 4.05 -6.67 -14.94
CA THR A 46 4.55 -7.55 -16.02
C THR A 46 3.70 -8.81 -16.19
N VAL A 47 2.86 -9.15 -15.21
CA VAL A 47 2.07 -10.38 -15.18
C VAL A 47 0.58 -10.10 -15.36
N VAL A 48 0.08 -8.99 -14.82
CA VAL A 48 -1.33 -8.62 -14.92
C VAL A 48 -1.51 -7.12 -15.14
N SER A 49 -2.31 -6.76 -16.14
CA SER A 49 -2.71 -5.37 -16.38
C SER A 49 -3.92 -4.97 -15.54
N PHE A 50 -4.12 -3.67 -15.32
CA PHE A 50 -5.31 -3.16 -14.62
C PHE A 50 -6.62 -3.59 -15.26
N LYS A 51 -6.71 -3.54 -16.60
CA LYS A 51 -7.86 -4.06 -17.34
C LYS A 51 -8.12 -5.53 -16.98
N LYS A 52 -7.08 -6.36 -16.99
CA LYS A 52 -7.25 -7.79 -16.74
C LYS A 52 -7.61 -8.08 -15.27
N LEU A 53 -7.01 -7.36 -14.34
CA LEU A 53 -7.33 -7.44 -12.92
C LEU A 53 -8.78 -7.01 -12.64
N SER A 54 -9.24 -5.93 -13.29
CA SER A 54 -10.64 -5.47 -13.24
C SER A 54 -11.61 -6.56 -13.73
N GLU A 55 -11.29 -7.23 -14.85
CA GLU A 55 -12.09 -8.36 -15.36
C GLU A 55 -12.19 -9.51 -14.35
N TYR A 56 -11.06 -9.86 -13.71
CA TYR A 56 -11.02 -10.92 -12.70
C TYR A 56 -11.84 -10.58 -11.46
N PHE A 57 -11.70 -9.36 -10.92
CA PHE A 57 -12.46 -8.92 -9.76
C PHE A 57 -13.92 -8.59 -10.07
N GLY A 58 -14.26 -8.35 -11.34
CA GLY A 58 -15.61 -7.98 -11.76
C GLY A 58 -15.99 -6.54 -11.39
N ILE A 59 -15.02 -5.70 -11.06
CA ILE A 59 -15.20 -4.29 -10.69
C ILE A 59 -14.28 -3.42 -11.53
N GLN A 60 -14.58 -2.12 -11.62
CA GLN A 60 -13.60 -1.15 -12.10
C GLN A 60 -12.65 -0.81 -10.94
N ILE A 61 -11.34 -0.78 -11.20
CA ILE A 61 -10.35 -0.46 -10.14
C ILE A 61 -10.39 1.03 -9.76
N PHE A 62 -10.67 1.89 -10.73
CA PHE A 62 -10.74 3.34 -10.58
C PHE A 62 -12.16 3.80 -10.91
N GLU A 63 -12.75 4.65 -10.05
CA GLU A 63 -14.07 5.25 -10.26
C GLU A 63 -13.98 6.52 -11.09
N SER A 64 -12.95 7.33 -10.84
CA SER A 64 -12.71 8.59 -11.54
C SER A 64 -11.24 9.05 -11.37
N GLY A 65 -10.90 10.15 -12.05
CA GLY A 65 -9.58 10.76 -12.01
C GLY A 65 -8.72 10.44 -13.23
N PRO A 66 -7.40 10.69 -13.15
CA PRO A 66 -6.51 10.68 -14.30
C PRO A 66 -6.08 9.26 -14.70
N HIS A 67 -6.44 8.26 -13.91
CA HIS A 67 -6.06 6.87 -14.17
C HIS A 67 -6.85 6.31 -15.34
N SER A 68 -6.18 5.55 -16.20
CA SER A 68 -6.84 4.85 -17.30
C SER A 68 -6.98 3.36 -16.99
N LYS A 69 -7.75 2.65 -17.83
CA LYS A 69 -7.84 1.18 -17.78
C LYS A 69 -6.48 0.49 -18.03
N TYR A 70 -5.49 1.21 -18.51
CA TYR A 70 -4.21 0.67 -18.97
C TYR A 70 -3.02 1.10 -18.10
N TYR A 71 -3.06 2.27 -17.47
CA TYR A 71 -1.95 2.78 -16.69
C TYR A 71 -2.41 3.69 -15.54
N LEU A 72 -1.54 3.79 -14.55
CA LEU A 72 -1.72 4.63 -13.37
C LEU A 72 -1.02 5.96 -13.63
N GLU A 73 -1.79 7.05 -13.70
CA GLU A 73 -1.25 8.40 -13.80
C GLU A 73 -0.85 8.92 -12.41
N LEU A 74 0.44 9.22 -12.21
CA LEU A 74 1.01 9.65 -10.93
C LEU A 74 1.26 11.16 -10.85
N ASN A 75 1.24 11.86 -11.98
CA ASN A 75 1.71 13.24 -12.10
C ASN A 75 0.60 14.19 -12.57
N SER A 76 -0.67 13.83 -12.41
CA SER A 76 -1.76 14.75 -12.73
C SER A 76 -1.75 15.94 -11.77
N PRO A 77 -1.62 17.19 -12.26
CA PRO A 77 -1.55 18.37 -11.40
C PRO A 77 -2.92 18.77 -10.83
N SER A 78 -4.01 18.36 -11.47
CA SER A 78 -5.36 18.87 -11.21
C SER A 78 -6.43 17.79 -11.05
N GLU A 79 -6.10 16.51 -11.24
CA GLU A 79 -7.06 15.43 -11.07
C GLU A 79 -6.56 14.43 -10.02
N PHE A 80 -7.48 14.06 -9.14
CA PHE A 80 -7.24 13.06 -8.12
C PHE A 80 -7.78 11.69 -8.57
N GLY A 81 -6.99 10.64 -8.39
CA GLY A 81 -7.38 9.27 -8.72
C GLY A 81 -8.21 8.63 -7.61
N HIS A 82 -9.50 8.40 -7.87
CA HIS A 82 -10.41 7.76 -6.92
C HIS A 82 -10.45 6.25 -7.19
N TYR A 83 -9.95 5.46 -6.24
CA TYR A 83 -10.07 4.01 -6.31
C TYR A 83 -11.48 3.58 -5.94
N ASN A 84 -11.95 2.50 -6.57
CA ASN A 84 -13.17 1.85 -6.12
C ASN A 84 -12.95 1.26 -4.71
N PRO A 85 -13.80 1.57 -3.71
CA PRO A 85 -13.66 1.05 -2.35
C PRO A 85 -13.70 -0.48 -2.23
N GLU A 86 -14.28 -1.20 -3.19
CA GLU A 86 -14.24 -2.66 -3.24
C GLU A 86 -12.88 -3.20 -3.70
N PHE A 87 -12.04 -2.39 -4.34
CA PHE A 87 -10.72 -2.82 -4.79
C PHE A 87 -9.82 -3.34 -3.66
N PRO A 88 -9.54 -2.57 -2.58
CA PRO A 88 -8.74 -3.09 -1.46
C PRO A 88 -9.40 -4.29 -0.75
N LEU A 89 -10.73 -4.38 -0.71
CA LEU A 89 -11.45 -5.56 -0.21
C LEU A 89 -11.08 -6.80 -1.03
N LYS A 90 -11.14 -6.69 -2.36
CA LYS A 90 -10.77 -7.76 -3.29
C LYS A 90 -9.29 -8.12 -3.20
N LEU A 91 -8.40 -7.13 -3.02
CA LEU A 91 -6.98 -7.41 -2.80
C LEU A 91 -6.77 -8.27 -1.54
N ARG A 92 -7.40 -7.89 -0.43
CA ARG A 92 -7.31 -8.63 0.84
C ARG A 92 -7.91 -10.04 0.75
N GLU A 93 -9.02 -10.19 0.04
CA GLU A 93 -9.71 -11.48 -0.16
C GLU A 93 -8.84 -12.48 -0.93
N TYR A 94 -8.21 -12.04 -2.04
CA TYR A 94 -7.60 -12.95 -2.99
C TYR A 94 -6.06 -12.99 -2.96
N LEU A 95 -5.37 -11.89 -2.63
CA LEU A 95 -3.91 -11.79 -2.84
C LEU A 95 -3.05 -12.48 -1.78
N ILE A 96 -3.64 -13.11 -0.75
CA ILE A 96 -2.92 -13.86 0.28
C ILE A 96 -3.35 -15.35 0.23
N PRO A 97 -3.09 -16.06 -0.88
CA PRO A 97 -3.59 -17.43 -1.09
C PRO A 97 -3.02 -18.44 -0.08
N ALA A 98 -1.85 -18.14 0.51
CA ALA A 98 -1.21 -18.99 1.50
C ALA A 98 -1.99 -19.08 2.84
N LYS A 99 -2.95 -18.17 3.10
CA LYS A 99 -3.75 -18.14 4.34
C LYS A 99 -4.49 -19.46 4.61
N THR A 100 -4.88 -20.16 3.55
CA THR A 100 -5.61 -21.43 3.63
C THR A 100 -4.83 -22.61 3.05
N ASN A 101 -3.56 -22.41 2.67
CA ASN A 101 -2.74 -23.41 2.00
C ASN A 101 -1.33 -23.52 2.64
N PRO A 102 -1.13 -24.48 3.57
CA PRO A 102 0.15 -24.66 4.27
C PRO A 102 1.32 -25.01 3.36
N ILE A 103 1.07 -25.70 2.24
CA ILE A 103 2.12 -26.04 1.26
C ILE A 103 2.57 -24.77 0.57
N LEU A 104 1.62 -23.96 0.09
CA LEU A 104 1.94 -22.69 -0.54
C LEU A 104 2.66 -21.75 0.41
N TYR A 105 2.22 -21.65 1.67
CA TYR A 105 2.91 -20.88 2.72
C TYR A 105 4.40 -21.24 2.83
N LYS A 106 4.73 -22.54 2.88
CA LYS A 106 6.14 -22.99 2.95
C LYS A 106 6.95 -22.56 1.72
N VAL A 107 6.33 -22.52 0.54
CA VAL A 107 6.98 -22.11 -0.70
C VAL A 107 7.16 -20.60 -0.76
N THR A 108 6.16 -19.83 -0.31
CA THR A 108 6.14 -18.36 -0.44
C THR A 108 6.81 -17.64 0.73
N LEU A 109 6.97 -18.27 1.89
CA LEU A 109 7.66 -17.68 3.05
C LEU A 109 9.06 -17.14 2.71
N PRO A 110 10.00 -17.92 2.14
CA PRO A 110 11.33 -17.40 1.80
C PRO A 110 11.29 -16.28 0.74
N ILE A 111 10.28 -16.29 -0.14
CA ILE A 111 10.06 -15.22 -1.14
C ILE A 111 9.62 -13.94 -0.43
N TYR A 112 8.65 -14.02 0.49
CA TYR A 112 8.22 -12.89 1.29
C TYR A 112 9.38 -12.31 2.10
N GLU A 113 10.11 -13.14 2.83
CA GLU A 113 11.19 -12.71 3.72
C GLU A 113 12.30 -11.97 2.96
N SER A 114 12.63 -12.43 1.75
CA SER A 114 13.70 -11.85 0.95
C SER A 114 13.27 -10.63 0.14
N LEU A 115 12.01 -10.55 -0.32
CA LEU A 115 11.62 -9.56 -1.32
C LEU A 115 10.50 -8.60 -0.90
N LEU A 116 9.65 -8.96 0.07
CA LEU A 116 8.45 -8.19 0.42
C LEU A 116 8.41 -7.70 1.86
N ARG A 117 9.14 -8.38 2.76
CA ARG A 117 9.11 -8.13 4.21
C ARG A 117 9.41 -6.67 4.56
N ASN A 118 10.51 -6.11 4.04
CA ASN A 118 10.88 -4.73 4.38
C ASN A 118 9.81 -3.74 3.96
N THR A 119 9.33 -3.83 2.72
CA THR A 119 8.26 -2.97 2.23
C THR A 119 6.97 -3.12 3.05
N ALA A 120 6.55 -4.35 3.38
CA ALA A 120 5.39 -4.57 4.23
C ALA A 120 5.55 -3.94 5.63
N ARG A 121 6.74 -4.07 6.24
CA ARG A 121 7.06 -3.43 7.52
C ARG A 121 7.05 -1.91 7.42
N GLU A 122 7.67 -1.34 6.39
CA GLU A 122 7.76 0.11 6.16
C GLU A 122 6.38 0.73 5.97
N PHE A 123 5.51 0.13 5.14
CA PHE A 123 4.12 0.56 5.00
C PHE A 123 3.42 0.62 6.35
N PHE A 124 3.56 -0.44 7.16
CA PHE A 124 2.92 -0.55 8.46
C PHE A 124 3.47 0.47 9.46
N ILE A 125 4.79 0.68 9.49
CA ILE A 125 5.45 1.65 10.36
C ILE A 125 4.95 3.08 10.06
N VAL A 126 4.94 3.46 8.78
CA VAL A 126 4.48 4.79 8.36
C VAL A 126 2.99 4.98 8.67
N PHE A 127 2.17 3.96 8.41
CA PHE A 127 0.76 3.99 8.79
C PHE A 127 0.58 4.18 10.30
N GLN A 128 1.28 3.40 11.13
CA GLN A 128 1.17 3.50 12.59
C GLN A 128 1.51 4.90 13.10
N LYS A 129 2.53 5.55 12.51
CA LYS A 129 2.85 6.92 12.90
C LYS A 129 1.75 7.90 12.48
N LEU A 130 1.26 7.83 11.24
CA LEU A 130 0.11 8.65 10.79
C LEU A 130 -1.13 8.45 11.67
N ASP A 131 -1.48 7.19 11.95
CA ASP A 131 -2.65 6.80 12.73
C ASP A 131 -2.53 7.16 14.22
N SER A 132 -1.31 7.34 14.75
CA SER A 132 -1.11 7.86 16.10
C SER A 132 -1.59 9.31 16.28
N ASN A 133 -1.75 10.06 15.19
CA ASN A 133 -2.36 11.38 15.17
C ASN A 133 -3.46 11.44 14.09
N PRO A 134 -4.64 10.85 14.36
CA PRO A 134 -5.69 10.70 13.35
C PRO A 134 -6.28 12.04 12.90
N LYS A 135 -6.22 13.07 13.77
CA LYS A 135 -6.66 14.43 13.43
C LYS A 135 -5.76 15.03 12.34
N PHE A 136 -4.44 14.95 12.51
CA PHE A 136 -3.49 15.34 11.48
C PHE A 136 -3.71 14.54 10.21
N PHE A 137 -3.77 13.21 10.31
CA PHE A 137 -3.86 12.35 9.13
C PHE A 137 -5.09 12.66 8.27
N ARG A 138 -6.24 12.89 8.91
CA ARG A 138 -7.46 13.31 8.22
C ARG A 138 -7.34 14.71 7.61
N LYS A 139 -6.92 15.71 8.40
CA LYS A 139 -6.73 17.10 7.94
C LYS A 139 -5.79 17.16 6.74
N GLU A 140 -4.75 16.34 6.75
CA GLU A 140 -3.75 16.28 5.71
C GLU A 140 -4.28 15.65 4.41
N ALA A 141 -5.09 14.61 4.52
CA ALA A 141 -5.79 14.01 3.39
C ALA A 141 -6.78 14.98 2.73
N GLU A 142 -7.58 15.69 3.55
CA GLU A 142 -8.51 16.72 3.10
C GLU A 142 -7.77 17.89 2.42
N ARG A 143 -6.64 18.33 2.99
CA ARG A 143 -5.79 19.37 2.39
C ARG A 143 -5.21 18.94 1.05
N TYR A 144 -4.67 17.72 0.96
CA TYR A 144 -4.11 17.20 -0.28
C TYR A 144 -5.15 17.24 -1.40
N LEU A 145 -6.36 16.72 -1.12
CA LEU A 145 -7.46 16.70 -2.08
C LEU A 145 -7.86 18.11 -2.51
N LEU A 146 -8.05 19.03 -1.56
CA LEU A 146 -8.38 20.42 -1.83
C LEU A 146 -7.34 21.09 -2.74
N LEU A 147 -6.05 20.89 -2.47
CA LEU A 147 -4.98 21.49 -3.28
C LEU A 147 -4.95 20.93 -4.71
N VAL A 148 -5.28 19.65 -4.90
CA VAL A 148 -5.41 19.07 -6.25
C VAL A 148 -6.62 19.69 -6.98
N GLU A 149 -7.78 19.75 -6.33
CA GLU A 149 -9.01 20.31 -6.90
C GLU A 149 -8.86 21.78 -7.29
N GLU A 150 -8.13 22.55 -6.49
CA GLU A 150 -7.83 23.97 -6.76
C GLU A 150 -6.67 24.17 -7.74
N ASN A 151 -6.02 23.09 -8.22
CA ASN A 151 -4.81 23.14 -9.04
C ASN A 151 -3.68 23.98 -8.40
N ARG A 152 -3.51 23.78 -7.09
CA ARG A 152 -2.54 24.48 -6.21
C ARG A 152 -1.58 23.53 -5.50
N LEU A 153 -1.61 22.24 -5.84
CA LEU A 153 -0.69 21.27 -5.25
C LEU A 153 0.74 21.57 -5.73
N ASP A 154 1.62 21.89 -4.78
CA ASP A 154 3.03 22.10 -5.06
C ASP A 154 3.68 20.79 -5.54
N PRO A 155 4.50 20.79 -6.61
CA PRO A 155 5.17 19.58 -7.09
C PRO A 155 6.04 18.87 -6.04
N PHE A 156 6.52 19.61 -5.04
CA PHE A 156 7.32 19.13 -3.91
C PHE A 156 6.51 19.04 -2.62
N TYR A 157 5.17 19.03 -2.70
CA TYR A 157 4.27 18.97 -1.53
C TYR A 157 4.68 17.90 -0.52
N LEU A 158 5.09 16.72 -1.00
CA LEU A 158 5.46 15.59 -0.14
C LEU A 158 6.87 15.71 0.46
N ASP A 159 7.76 16.57 -0.05
CA ASP A 159 9.15 16.67 0.41
C ASP A 159 9.25 17.08 1.89
N ARG A 160 8.22 17.75 2.41
CA ARG A 160 8.13 18.06 3.83
C ARG A 160 8.08 16.82 4.73
N PHE A 161 7.77 15.64 4.20
CA PHE A 161 7.68 14.37 4.94
C PHE A 161 8.97 13.53 4.93
N ILE A 162 10.06 14.02 4.33
CA ILE A 162 11.36 13.30 4.30
C ILE A 162 11.83 12.92 5.71
N LEU A 163 11.57 13.76 6.71
CA LEU A 163 11.93 13.48 8.11
C LEU A 163 10.75 12.93 8.93
N PHE A 164 9.66 12.47 8.30
CA PHE A 164 8.43 12.12 9.00
C PHE A 164 8.62 11.09 10.12
N LEU A 165 9.55 10.14 9.98
CA LEU A 165 9.81 9.14 11.03
C LEU A 165 10.70 9.63 12.17
N TYR A 166 11.35 10.79 12.06
CA TYR A 166 12.20 11.36 13.12
C TYR A 166 11.36 11.80 14.33
N PRO A 167 11.91 11.74 15.56
CA PRO A 167 11.18 12.13 16.77
C PRO A 167 10.81 13.61 16.80
N ALA A 168 11.65 14.46 16.20
CA ALA A 168 11.46 15.91 16.14
C ALA A 168 10.64 16.36 14.91
N PHE A 169 10.01 15.43 14.18
CA PHE A 169 9.18 15.82 13.05
C PHE A 169 8.04 16.73 13.54
N THR A 170 8.02 17.95 13.02
CA THR A 170 6.91 18.87 13.21
C THR A 170 6.30 19.23 11.86
N ASP A 171 4.98 19.18 11.73
CA ASP A 171 4.34 19.94 10.67
C ASP A 171 4.51 21.41 11.06
N ASN A 172 5.39 22.13 10.35
CA ASN A 172 5.81 23.52 10.66
C ASN A 172 4.66 24.54 10.82
N GLU A 173 3.42 24.12 10.62
CA GLU A 173 2.19 24.90 10.76
C GLU A 173 1.53 24.76 12.14
N ASP A 174 1.73 23.65 12.86
CA ASP A 174 1.14 23.43 14.18
C ASP A 174 2.05 22.60 15.11
N PRO A 175 2.96 23.25 15.83
CA PRO A 175 3.84 22.59 16.80
C PRO A 175 3.10 21.82 17.91
N GLU A 176 1.84 22.16 18.23
CA GLU A 176 1.05 21.40 19.20
C GLU A 176 0.49 20.10 18.59
N GLU A 177 0.12 20.09 17.31
CA GLU A 177 -0.34 18.87 16.61
C GLU A 177 0.80 17.88 16.39
N SER A 178 1.99 18.35 16.01
CA SER A 178 3.18 17.49 15.85
C SER A 178 3.64 16.77 17.12
N SER A 179 3.44 17.37 18.29
CA SER A 179 3.79 16.76 19.59
C SER A 179 3.06 15.43 19.90
N ARG A 180 2.09 15.06 19.06
CA ARG A 180 1.19 13.91 19.27
C ARG A 180 1.61 12.65 18.50
N PHE A 181 2.58 12.73 17.60
CA PHE A 181 3.04 11.54 16.88
C PHE A 181 3.79 10.59 17.81
N VAL A 182 3.39 9.31 17.82
CA VAL A 182 4.14 8.28 18.53
C VAL A 182 5.40 7.95 17.74
N TYR A 183 6.56 8.18 18.35
CA TYR A 183 7.85 7.77 17.83
C TYR A 183 8.30 6.44 18.44
N ARG A 184 8.96 5.61 17.64
CA ARG A 184 9.66 4.42 18.11
C ARG A 184 11.09 4.43 17.60
N LYS A 185 12.02 4.17 18.52
CA LYS A 185 13.46 4.17 18.23
C LYS A 185 13.79 3.19 17.11
N GLY A 186 14.50 3.66 16.09
CA GLY A 186 14.95 2.86 14.96
C GLY A 186 14.02 2.90 13.74
N ASP A 187 12.81 3.47 13.86
CA ASP A 187 11.95 3.71 12.69
C ASP A 187 12.56 4.76 11.75
N ASP A 188 13.37 5.68 12.29
CA ASP A 188 14.13 6.71 11.57
C ASP A 188 15.27 6.16 10.69
N ASN A 189 15.53 4.85 10.71
CA ASN A 189 16.49 4.19 9.82
C ASN A 189 15.93 3.91 8.41
N ILE A 190 14.62 4.06 8.20
CA ILE A 190 14.02 3.87 6.88
C ILE A 190 14.45 5.03 5.98
N ASP A 191 14.81 4.71 4.73
CA ASP A 191 15.23 5.68 3.74
C ASP A 191 14.19 6.80 3.58
N ALA A 192 14.66 8.05 3.61
CA ALA A 192 13.79 9.21 3.67
C ALA A 192 12.93 9.40 2.41
N GLN A 193 13.41 8.95 1.25
CA GLN A 193 12.64 8.95 0.02
C GLN A 193 11.51 7.90 0.08
N VAL A 194 11.79 6.71 0.62
CA VAL A 194 10.77 5.69 0.90
C VAL A 194 9.70 6.23 1.87
N VAL A 195 10.12 6.87 2.96
CA VAL A 195 9.20 7.47 3.94
C VAL A 195 8.24 8.45 3.26
N LYS A 196 8.78 9.40 2.48
CA LYS A 196 7.98 10.38 1.74
C LYS A 196 6.92 9.73 0.85
N GLU A 197 7.33 8.73 0.07
CA GLU A 197 6.44 8.03 -0.86
C GLU A 197 5.31 7.28 -0.13
N LEU A 198 5.64 6.61 0.97
CA LEU A 198 4.67 5.88 1.79
C LEU A 198 3.71 6.82 2.52
N VAL A 199 4.18 7.97 2.99
CA VAL A 199 3.30 9.01 3.56
C VAL A 199 2.31 9.50 2.49
N GLY A 200 2.80 9.82 1.29
CA GLY A 200 1.95 10.21 0.17
C GLY A 200 0.95 9.12 -0.23
N PHE A 201 1.36 7.85 -0.22
CA PHE A 201 0.47 6.72 -0.46
C PHE A 201 -0.68 6.71 0.55
N TRP A 202 -0.38 6.77 1.85
CA TRP A 202 -1.39 6.70 2.90
C TRP A 202 -2.31 7.93 2.92
N ILE A 203 -1.78 9.14 2.66
CA ILE A 203 -2.59 10.36 2.51
C ILE A 203 -3.60 10.21 1.38
N ARG A 204 -3.18 9.71 0.20
CA ARG A 204 -4.10 9.50 -0.93
C ARG A 204 -5.15 8.43 -0.62
N ARG A 205 -4.76 7.33 0.03
CA ARG A 205 -5.70 6.29 0.50
C ARG A 205 -6.67 6.81 1.57
N LYS A 206 -6.23 7.77 2.38
CA LYS A 206 -7.09 8.41 3.37
C LYS A 206 -8.10 9.35 2.70
N ALA A 207 -7.66 10.08 1.67
CA ALA A 207 -8.49 11.01 0.91
C ALA A 207 -9.61 10.31 0.13
N ASP A 208 -9.35 9.12 -0.43
CA ASP A 208 -10.35 8.32 -1.16
C ASP A 208 -11.11 7.30 -0.28
N GLY A 209 -10.80 7.23 1.01
CA GLY A 209 -11.46 6.34 1.97
C GLY A 209 -11.07 4.86 1.85
N THR A 210 -10.02 4.52 1.10
CA THR A 210 -9.56 3.13 0.90
C THR A 210 -8.45 2.69 1.85
N ASP A 211 -8.01 3.56 2.76
CA ASP A 211 -6.97 3.29 3.76
C ASP A 211 -7.27 2.07 4.65
N THR A 212 -8.50 1.98 5.15
CA THR A 212 -8.89 0.98 6.16
C THR A 212 -8.77 -0.45 5.64
N GLU A 213 -9.33 -0.74 4.48
CA GLU A 213 -9.27 -2.10 3.93
C GLU A 213 -7.86 -2.45 3.44
N PHE A 214 -7.09 -1.45 2.99
CA PHE A 214 -5.71 -1.66 2.62
C PHE A 214 -4.85 -2.02 3.84
N ILE A 215 -4.97 -1.28 4.96
CA ILE A 215 -4.22 -1.61 6.19
C ILE A 215 -4.64 -2.96 6.75
N LEU A 216 -5.93 -3.33 6.69
CA LEU A 216 -6.39 -4.64 7.13
C LEU A 216 -5.78 -5.78 6.29
N GLY A 217 -5.66 -5.59 4.97
CA GLY A 217 -4.95 -6.53 4.10
C GLY A 217 -3.46 -6.63 4.44
N LEU A 218 -2.80 -5.51 4.72
CA LEU A 218 -1.41 -5.50 5.16
C LEU A 218 -1.22 -6.20 6.51
N VAL A 219 -2.15 -6.00 7.45
CA VAL A 219 -2.16 -6.70 8.75
C VAL A 219 -2.33 -8.21 8.55
N ASP A 220 -3.22 -8.64 7.66
CA ASP A 220 -3.38 -10.07 7.34
C ASP A 220 -2.09 -10.66 6.75
N LEU A 221 -1.38 -9.91 5.91
CA LEU A 221 -0.09 -10.31 5.35
C LEU A 221 0.99 -10.45 6.44
N LEU A 222 1.12 -9.44 7.32
CA LEU A 222 2.09 -9.44 8.42
C LEU A 222 1.79 -10.53 9.45
N LYS A 223 0.52 -10.75 9.82
CA LYS A 223 0.15 -11.84 10.72
C LYS A 223 0.50 -13.22 10.16
N LEU A 224 0.42 -13.39 8.85
CA LEU A 224 0.74 -14.65 8.19
C LEU A 224 2.25 -14.88 8.09
N TYR A 225 3.00 -13.92 7.56
CA TYR A 225 4.41 -14.12 7.21
C TYR A 225 5.41 -13.48 8.18
N ASP A 226 4.98 -12.54 9.02
CA ASP A 226 5.85 -11.77 9.92
C ASP A 226 5.20 -11.53 11.30
N PRO A 227 4.69 -12.59 11.95
CA PRO A 227 3.89 -12.46 13.17
C PRO A 227 4.69 -11.86 14.33
N GLU A 228 5.98 -12.18 14.43
CA GLU A 228 6.86 -11.64 15.49
C GLU A 228 6.98 -10.12 15.40
N PHE A 229 7.22 -9.58 14.19
CA PHE A 229 7.24 -8.14 13.98
C PHE A 229 5.89 -7.52 14.31
N TYR A 230 4.79 -8.10 13.80
CA TYR A 230 3.45 -7.56 14.05
C TYR A 230 3.12 -7.52 15.54
N GLN A 231 3.41 -8.61 16.27
CA GLN A 231 3.21 -8.70 17.72
C GLN A 231 4.08 -7.69 18.46
N TYR A 232 5.38 -7.62 18.15
CA TYR A 232 6.27 -6.61 18.73
C TYR A 232 5.75 -5.18 18.50
N ARG A 233 5.22 -4.90 17.30
CA ARG A 233 4.70 -3.57 16.98
C ARG A 233 3.34 -3.25 17.62
N THR A 234 2.56 -4.25 18.01
CA THR A 234 1.21 -4.05 18.56
C THR A 234 1.12 -4.33 20.05
N ALA A 235 2.16 -4.90 20.65
CA ALA A 235 2.30 -4.97 22.09
C ALA A 235 2.18 -3.56 22.68
N GLN A 236 1.32 -3.40 23.69
CA GLN A 236 1.24 -2.15 24.43
C GLN A 236 2.62 -1.86 25.02
N ILE A 237 3.12 -0.65 24.80
CA ILE A 237 4.27 -0.15 25.54
C ILE A 237 3.77 0.01 26.97
N THR A 238 3.96 -1.01 27.80
CA THR A 238 3.85 -0.88 29.25
C THR A 238 4.98 0.05 29.69
N ASN A 239 4.64 1.33 29.83
CA ASN A 239 5.42 2.27 30.64
C ASN A 239 5.04 2.07 32.10
#